data_AF-A0AAJ2NW83-F1
#
_entry.id   AF-A0AAJ2NW83-F1
#
_cell.length_a   1.000
_cell.length_b   1.000
_cell.length_c   1.000
_cell.angle_alpha   90.00
_cell.angle_beta   90.00
_cell.angle_gamma   90.00
#
_symmetry.space_group_name_H-M   'P 1'
#
loop_
_entity.id
_entity.type
_entity.pdbx_description
1 polymer ?
#
loop_
_entity_poly.entity_id
_entity_poly.type
_entity_poly.pdbx_seq_one_letter_code
_entity_poly.pdbx_strand_id
1 'polypeptide(L)'
;MYDVDAFTVRRAVESAGAEMPVDSRDGGTPIGTREAEMIRRALTGEEFSVIARSFDVSREWVRLVVKKHTGLGARDLKGIRDDARHQFKLRQLTDLVGGHPDLPVDALAKKSGLGVREVEKILGRAEAARRRRTRTVSGALDRSDALAEIRRVAALCTESRLSGPFYDQHRRGGVSSVRLIQMFGTWASACEQAGVRGTRAVRSNYSQKWDREDCLRWVLKYLETTEEPSFTRYDEWSRTEDGAPSGGTVRLRCGRWIEAVRDAYALESEGEV
;
A
#
# COMPACT_ATOMS: atom_id res chain seq x y z
N MET A 1 -18.33 -5.91 -22.37
CA MET A 1 -18.77 -5.43 -21.05
C MET A 1 -20.26 -5.23 -21.18
N TYR A 2 -21.03 -6.29 -20.90
CA TYR A 2 -22.49 -6.18 -20.92
C TYR A 2 -22.89 -5.77 -19.52
N ASP A 3 -23.22 -4.49 -19.36
CA ASP A 3 -23.90 -4.00 -18.17
C ASP A 3 -25.28 -4.65 -18.18
N VAL A 4 -25.46 -5.69 -17.36
CA VAL A 4 -26.78 -6.32 -17.19
C VAL A 4 -27.59 -5.35 -16.34
N ASP A 5 -28.13 -4.34 -16.99
CA ASP A 5 -29.00 -3.33 -16.40
C ASP A 5 -30.11 -4.03 -15.61
N ALA A 6 -30.46 -3.47 -14.45
CA ALA A 6 -31.57 -3.89 -13.60
C ALA A 6 -32.86 -4.12 -14.39
N PHE A 7 -33.05 -3.43 -15.51
CA PHE A 7 -34.17 -3.62 -16.44
C PHE A 7 -34.15 -4.99 -17.13
N THR A 8 -32.97 -5.50 -17.50
CA THR A 8 -32.80 -6.84 -18.09
C THR A 8 -33.10 -7.93 -17.06
N VAL A 9 -32.64 -7.74 -15.83
CA VAL A 9 -32.94 -8.63 -14.69
C VAL A 9 -34.44 -8.65 -14.42
N ARG A 10 -35.07 -7.48 -14.38
CA ARG A 10 -36.51 -7.33 -14.12
C ARG A 10 -37.37 -7.94 -15.23
N ARG A 11 -37.01 -7.72 -16.50
CA ARG A 11 -37.71 -8.27 -17.65
C ARG A 11 -37.60 -9.80 -17.75
N ALA A 12 -36.44 -10.36 -17.42
CA ALA A 12 -36.25 -11.81 -17.33
C ALA A 12 -37.10 -12.45 -16.21
N VAL A 13 -37.23 -11.75 -15.07
CA VAL A 13 -38.07 -12.17 -13.93
C VAL A 13 -39.57 -12.05 -14.27
N GLU A 14 -39.99 -10.97 -14.93
CA GLU A 14 -41.39 -10.74 -15.34
C GLU A 14 -41.84 -11.73 -16.42
N SER A 15 -41.00 -12.02 -17.43
CA SER A 15 -41.30 -13.03 -18.46
C SER A 15 -41.37 -14.45 -17.88
N ALA A 16 -40.69 -14.75 -16.78
CA ALA A 16 -40.78 -16.04 -16.09
C ALA A 16 -42.06 -16.17 -15.23
N GLY A 17 -42.73 -15.06 -14.89
CA GLY A 17 -43.93 -15.05 -14.04
C GLY A 17 -45.27 -15.13 -14.79
N ALA A 18 -45.29 -14.89 -16.11
CA ALA A 18 -46.54 -14.71 -16.87
C ALA A 18 -47.14 -16.00 -17.44
N GLU A 19 -46.36 -17.06 -17.60
CA GLU A 19 -46.84 -18.37 -18.03
C GLU A 19 -46.35 -19.41 -17.02
N MET A 20 -47.25 -20.28 -16.53
CA MET A 20 -47.01 -21.71 -16.23
C MET A 20 -47.54 -22.23 -14.87
N PRO A 21 -47.91 -23.53 -14.80
CA PRO A 21 -48.74 -24.12 -13.76
C PRO A 21 -47.98 -24.39 -12.46
N VAL A 22 -48.76 -24.53 -11.38
CA VAL A 22 -48.31 -24.76 -10.01
C VAL A 22 -48.08 -26.26 -9.76
N ASP A 23 -46.90 -26.66 -9.29
CA ASP A 23 -46.63 -28.01 -8.75
C ASP A 23 -46.85 -27.98 -7.24
N SER A 24 -47.68 -28.90 -6.77
CA SER A 24 -48.28 -28.93 -5.43
C SER A 24 -47.48 -29.76 -4.42
N ARG A 25 -46.23 -30.13 -4.74
CA ARG A 25 -45.38 -30.97 -3.87
C ARG A 25 -44.62 -30.23 -2.76
N ASP A 26 -44.45 -28.91 -2.88
CA ASP A 26 -43.77 -28.08 -1.87
C ASP A 26 -44.57 -26.81 -1.56
N GLY A 27 -45.37 -26.85 -0.49
CA GLY A 27 -45.62 -25.71 0.39
C GLY A 27 -45.81 -24.30 -0.22
N GLY A 28 -46.56 -24.16 -1.31
CA GLY A 28 -47.15 -22.88 -1.73
C GLY A 28 -46.24 -21.86 -2.42
N THR A 29 -45.01 -22.22 -2.85
CA THR A 29 -44.20 -21.31 -3.68
C THR A 29 -44.42 -21.64 -5.17
N PRO A 30 -44.98 -20.74 -6.00
CA PRO A 30 -45.15 -21.01 -7.42
C PRO A 30 -43.81 -21.36 -8.08
N ILE A 31 -43.81 -22.33 -9.00
CA ILE A 31 -42.59 -22.79 -9.71
C ILE A 31 -41.82 -21.60 -10.34
N GLY A 32 -42.53 -20.59 -10.85
CA GLY A 32 -41.93 -19.37 -11.39
C GLY A 32 -41.16 -18.53 -10.37
N THR A 33 -41.54 -18.55 -9.09
CA THR A 33 -40.81 -17.86 -8.02
C THR A 33 -39.49 -18.58 -7.69
N ARG A 34 -39.48 -19.91 -7.80
CA ARG A 34 -38.28 -20.75 -7.60
C ARG A 34 -37.23 -20.51 -8.69
N GLU A 35 -37.65 -20.56 -9.96
CA GLU A 35 -36.74 -20.29 -11.10
C GLU A 35 -36.25 -18.84 -11.10
N ALA A 36 -37.12 -17.87 -10.83
CA ALA A 36 -36.75 -16.46 -10.71
C ALA A 36 -35.70 -16.21 -9.61
N GLU A 37 -35.83 -16.89 -8.46
CA GLU A 37 -34.83 -16.79 -7.38
C GLU A 37 -33.51 -17.49 -7.76
N MET A 38 -33.54 -18.62 -8.46
CA MET A 38 -32.32 -19.23 -9.00
C MET A 38 -31.60 -18.32 -9.98
N ILE A 39 -32.35 -17.66 -10.87
CA ILE A 39 -31.81 -16.69 -11.83
C ILE A 39 -31.23 -15.49 -11.07
N ARG A 40 -31.95 -14.94 -10.08
CA ARG A 40 -31.45 -13.84 -9.25
C ARG A 40 -30.13 -14.21 -8.58
N ARG A 41 -30.07 -15.35 -7.89
CA ARG A 41 -28.87 -15.81 -7.19
C ARG A 41 -27.70 -16.06 -8.14
N ALA A 42 -27.96 -16.64 -9.31
CA ALA A 42 -26.99 -16.79 -10.38
C ALA A 42 -26.44 -15.43 -10.89
N LEU A 43 -27.33 -14.46 -11.10
CA LEU A 43 -26.97 -13.10 -11.54
C LEU A 43 -26.29 -12.28 -10.44
N THR A 44 -26.45 -12.65 -9.17
CA THR A 44 -25.64 -12.10 -8.06
C THR A 44 -24.29 -12.81 -7.88
N GLY A 45 -23.94 -13.75 -8.76
CA GLY A 45 -22.64 -14.42 -8.78
C GLY A 45 -22.54 -15.65 -7.87
N GLU A 46 -23.64 -16.16 -7.35
CA GLU A 46 -23.63 -17.38 -6.53
C GLU A 46 -23.35 -18.63 -7.37
N GLU A 47 -22.66 -19.60 -6.78
CA GLU A 47 -22.22 -20.78 -7.50
C GLU A 47 -23.34 -21.79 -7.66
N PHE A 48 -23.45 -22.38 -8.86
CA PHE A 48 -24.59 -23.24 -9.21
C PHE A 48 -24.72 -24.46 -8.32
N SER A 49 -23.63 -25.02 -7.77
CA SER A 49 -23.75 -26.12 -6.79
C SER A 49 -24.39 -25.67 -5.47
N VAL A 50 -24.22 -24.41 -5.06
CA VAL A 50 -24.87 -23.85 -3.87
C VAL A 50 -26.35 -23.62 -4.13
N ILE A 51 -26.68 -23.01 -5.27
CA ILE A 51 -28.07 -22.81 -5.70
C ILE A 51 -28.77 -24.17 -5.82
N ALA A 52 -28.15 -25.12 -6.52
CA ALA A 52 -28.66 -26.47 -6.72
C ALA A 52 -29.00 -27.17 -5.39
N ARG A 53 -28.08 -27.13 -4.41
CA ARG A 53 -28.32 -27.70 -3.07
C ARG A 53 -29.46 -27.02 -2.33
N SER A 54 -29.56 -25.69 -2.40
CA SER A 54 -30.62 -24.95 -1.69
C SER A 54 -32.03 -25.19 -2.24
N PHE A 55 -32.12 -25.68 -3.46
CA PHE A 55 -33.38 -26.00 -4.11
C PHE A 55 -33.55 -27.50 -4.38
N ASP A 56 -32.66 -28.38 -3.91
CA ASP A 56 -32.70 -29.82 -4.20
C ASP A 56 -32.86 -30.16 -5.71
N VAL A 57 -32.05 -29.50 -6.54
CA VAL A 57 -31.97 -29.76 -7.99
C VAL A 57 -30.54 -30.08 -8.42
N SER A 58 -30.35 -30.56 -9.65
CA SER A 58 -29.00 -30.75 -10.18
C SER A 58 -28.37 -29.42 -10.60
N ARG A 59 -27.03 -29.33 -10.51
CA ARG A 59 -26.26 -28.19 -11.01
C ARG A 59 -26.52 -27.89 -12.49
N GLU A 60 -26.69 -28.95 -13.29
CA GLU A 60 -26.95 -28.84 -14.72
C GLU A 60 -28.35 -28.25 -14.99
N TRP A 61 -29.32 -28.58 -14.14
CA TRP A 61 -30.66 -28.00 -14.23
C TRP A 61 -30.63 -26.48 -13.99
N VAL A 62 -29.94 -26.01 -12.94
CA VAL A 62 -29.75 -24.56 -12.69
C VAL A 62 -29.12 -23.87 -13.90
N ARG A 63 -28.10 -24.50 -14.51
CA ARG A 63 -27.45 -23.97 -15.72
C ARG A 63 -28.43 -23.85 -16.90
N LEU A 64 -29.28 -24.85 -17.11
CA LEU A 64 -30.27 -24.85 -18.19
C LEU A 64 -31.34 -23.77 -17.97
N VAL A 65 -31.84 -23.62 -16.74
CA VAL A 65 -32.80 -22.56 -16.39
C VAL A 65 -32.22 -21.18 -16.65
N VAL A 66 -31.02 -20.91 -16.12
CA VAL A 66 -30.36 -19.61 -16.32
C VAL A 66 -30.13 -19.34 -17.80
N LYS A 67 -29.62 -20.32 -18.55
CA LYS A 67 -29.40 -20.17 -20.01
C LYS A 67 -30.70 -19.91 -20.76
N LYS A 68 -31.78 -20.62 -20.43
CA LYS A 68 -33.09 -20.50 -21.07
C LYS A 68 -33.68 -19.10 -20.89
N HIS A 69 -33.58 -18.52 -19.70
CA HIS A 69 -34.26 -17.26 -19.36
C HIS A 69 -33.39 -16.00 -19.57
N THR A 70 -32.06 -16.11 -19.51
CA THR A 70 -31.15 -14.96 -19.63
C THR A 70 -30.35 -14.94 -20.92
N GLY A 71 -30.26 -16.08 -21.63
CA GLY A 71 -29.36 -16.23 -22.78
C GLY A 71 -27.86 -16.24 -22.42
N LEU A 72 -27.50 -16.06 -21.16
CA LEU A 72 -26.10 -15.93 -20.73
C LEU A 72 -25.35 -17.25 -20.84
N GLY A 73 -24.13 -17.17 -21.38
CA GLY A 73 -23.21 -18.28 -21.47
C GLY A 73 -22.43 -18.50 -20.18
N ALA A 74 -21.70 -19.63 -20.14
CA ALA A 74 -20.82 -19.95 -19.01
C ALA A 74 -19.72 -18.89 -18.78
N ARG A 75 -19.29 -18.20 -19.84
CA ARG A 75 -18.30 -17.12 -19.76
C ARG A 75 -18.87 -15.88 -19.07
N ASP A 76 -20.07 -15.47 -19.42
CA ASP A 76 -20.72 -14.28 -18.85
C ASP A 76 -21.01 -14.48 -17.36
N LEU A 77 -21.55 -15.65 -17.02
CA LEU A 77 -21.83 -16.05 -15.64
C LEU A 77 -20.58 -16.23 -14.79
N LYS A 78 -19.44 -16.56 -15.42
CA LYS A 78 -18.14 -16.53 -14.75
C LYS A 78 -17.73 -15.08 -14.45
N GLY A 79 -17.86 -14.17 -15.42
CA GLY A 79 -17.60 -12.74 -15.23
C GLY A 79 -18.40 -12.15 -14.08
N ILE A 80 -19.72 -12.35 -14.07
CA ILE A 80 -20.63 -11.89 -13.01
C ILE A 80 -20.16 -12.36 -11.62
N ARG A 81 -19.73 -13.61 -11.51
CA ARG A 81 -19.25 -14.18 -10.24
C ARG A 81 -17.88 -13.65 -9.82
N ASP A 82 -16.98 -13.47 -10.77
CA ASP A 82 -15.67 -12.88 -10.50
C ASP A 82 -15.83 -11.41 -10.06
N ASP A 83 -16.75 -10.67 -10.70
CA ASP A 83 -17.13 -9.30 -10.32
C ASP A 83 -17.79 -9.24 -8.93
N ALA A 84 -18.75 -10.13 -8.64
CA ALA A 84 -19.39 -10.22 -7.33
C ALA A 84 -18.37 -10.53 -6.21
N ARG A 85 -17.44 -11.46 -6.47
CA ARG A 85 -16.33 -11.77 -5.54
C ARG A 85 -15.43 -10.55 -5.33
N HIS A 86 -15.10 -9.84 -6.41
CA HIS A 86 -14.28 -8.63 -6.31
C HIS A 86 -15.00 -7.54 -5.50
N GLN A 87 -16.29 -7.29 -5.76
CA GLN A 87 -17.11 -6.34 -4.98
C GLN A 87 -17.19 -6.71 -3.49
N PHE A 88 -17.30 -8.00 -3.16
CA PHE A 88 -17.26 -8.46 -1.78
C PHE A 88 -15.93 -8.12 -1.10
N LYS A 89 -14.80 -8.34 -1.79
CA LYS A 89 -13.48 -7.98 -1.28
C LYS A 89 -13.30 -6.47 -1.09
N LEU A 90 -13.87 -5.66 -1.99
CA LEU A 90 -13.88 -4.19 -1.86
C LEU A 90 -14.65 -3.76 -0.60
N ARG A 91 -15.83 -4.31 -0.36
CA ARG A 91 -16.60 -4.03 0.86
C ARG A 91 -15.82 -4.41 2.12
N GLN A 92 -15.19 -5.60 2.12
CA GLN A 92 -14.32 -5.99 3.24
C GLN A 92 -13.16 -5.01 3.45
N LEU A 93 -12.53 -4.52 2.38
CA LEU A 93 -11.48 -3.50 2.51
C LEU A 93 -12.04 -2.23 3.16
N THR A 94 -13.18 -1.72 2.69
CA THR A 94 -13.82 -0.52 3.25
C THR A 94 -14.11 -0.68 4.75
N ASP A 95 -14.68 -1.82 5.15
CA ASP A 95 -14.97 -2.11 6.55
C ASP A 95 -13.69 -2.17 7.41
N LEU A 96 -12.63 -2.79 6.88
CA LEU A 96 -11.32 -2.87 7.55
C LEU A 96 -10.66 -1.48 7.69
N VAL A 97 -10.78 -0.63 6.67
CA VAL A 97 -10.21 0.72 6.67
C VAL A 97 -10.90 1.59 7.72
N GLY A 98 -12.23 1.51 7.83
CA GLY A 98 -13.02 2.23 8.84
C GLY A 98 -12.86 1.69 10.26
N GLY A 99 -12.75 0.37 10.43
CA GLY A 99 -12.60 -0.26 11.75
C GLY A 99 -11.17 -0.29 12.31
N HIS A 100 -10.16 -0.16 11.45
CA HIS A 100 -8.75 -0.27 11.84
C HIS A 100 -7.89 0.79 11.12
N PRO A 101 -7.85 2.04 11.63
CA PRO A 101 -7.13 3.15 10.99
C PRO A 101 -5.61 2.96 10.87
N ASP A 102 -5.02 2.17 11.76
CA ASP A 102 -3.56 1.92 11.80
C ASP A 102 -3.15 0.59 11.18
N LEU A 103 -4.10 -0.15 10.59
CA LEU A 103 -3.77 -1.44 9.97
C LEU A 103 -2.89 -1.19 8.73
N PRO A 104 -1.72 -1.84 8.62
CA PRO A 104 -0.82 -1.61 7.52
C PRO A 104 -1.33 -2.24 6.22
N VAL A 105 -0.87 -1.72 5.08
CA VAL A 105 -1.35 -2.11 3.73
C VAL A 105 -1.23 -3.61 3.47
N ASP A 106 -0.14 -4.25 3.91
CA ASP A 106 0.07 -5.69 3.77
C ASP A 106 -0.97 -6.51 4.54
N ALA A 107 -1.33 -6.06 5.74
CA ALA A 107 -2.37 -6.69 6.55
C ALA A 107 -3.78 -6.45 5.97
N LEU A 108 -4.04 -5.25 5.42
CA LEU A 108 -5.29 -4.95 4.71
C LEU A 108 -5.47 -5.87 3.50
N ALA A 109 -4.45 -5.97 2.64
CA ALA A 109 -4.48 -6.84 1.47
C ALA A 109 -4.71 -8.31 1.85
N LYS A 110 -4.01 -8.80 2.88
CA LYS A 110 -4.19 -10.17 3.38
C LYS A 110 -5.61 -10.43 3.88
N LYS A 111 -6.19 -9.48 4.63
CA LYS A 111 -7.53 -9.65 5.24
C LYS A 111 -8.67 -9.46 4.23
N SER A 112 -8.54 -8.54 3.28
CA SER A 112 -9.56 -8.32 2.23
C SER A 112 -9.47 -9.31 1.07
N GLY A 113 -8.32 -9.99 0.92
CA GLY A 113 -8.07 -10.91 -0.19
C GLY A 113 -7.81 -10.20 -1.54
N LEU A 114 -7.52 -8.89 -1.51
CA LEU A 114 -7.07 -8.09 -2.66
C LEU A 114 -5.54 -8.11 -2.77
N GLY A 115 -5.02 -7.74 -3.94
CA GLY A 115 -3.58 -7.55 -4.12
C GLY A 115 -3.06 -6.29 -3.41
N VAL A 116 -1.80 -6.28 -2.97
CA VAL A 116 -1.21 -5.09 -2.29
C VAL A 116 -1.31 -3.83 -3.17
N ARG A 117 -0.94 -3.92 -4.46
CA ARG A 117 -1.03 -2.79 -5.41
C ARG A 117 -2.46 -2.28 -5.60
N GLU A 118 -3.42 -3.19 -5.57
CA GLU A 118 -4.83 -2.86 -5.73
C GLU A 118 -5.35 -2.13 -4.48
N VAL A 119 -4.98 -2.59 -3.29
CA VAL A 119 -5.26 -1.86 -2.04
C VAL A 119 -4.62 -0.48 -2.05
N GLU A 120 -3.34 -0.36 -2.44
CA GLU A 120 -2.67 0.94 -2.54
C GLU A 120 -3.40 1.89 -3.50
N LYS A 121 -3.89 1.38 -4.63
CA LYS A 121 -4.67 2.18 -5.60
C LYS A 121 -6.01 2.63 -5.02
N ILE A 122 -6.71 1.77 -4.28
CA ILE A 122 -8.01 2.10 -3.68
C ILE A 122 -7.86 3.11 -2.53
N LEU A 123 -6.83 2.96 -1.69
CA LEU A 123 -6.57 3.89 -0.59
C LEU A 123 -6.09 5.26 -1.08
N GLY A 124 -5.45 5.32 -2.25
CA GLY A 124 -4.74 6.49 -2.71
C GLY A 124 -3.33 6.61 -2.13
N ARG A 125 -2.49 7.43 -2.77
CA ARG A 125 -1.04 7.49 -2.49
C ARG A 125 -0.73 7.94 -1.06
N ALA A 126 -1.41 8.98 -0.58
CA ALA A 126 -1.22 9.53 0.76
C ALA A 126 -1.54 8.51 1.85
N GLU A 127 -2.73 7.90 1.80
CA GLU A 127 -3.18 6.92 2.79
C GLU A 127 -2.34 5.64 2.77
N ALA A 128 -1.98 5.17 1.57
CA ALA A 128 -1.07 4.05 1.41
C ALA A 128 0.30 4.37 2.03
N ALA A 129 0.86 5.56 1.80
CA ALA A 129 2.14 5.98 2.38
C ALA A 129 2.08 6.05 3.91
N ARG A 130 0.98 6.57 4.48
CA ARG A 130 0.74 6.59 5.93
C ARG A 130 0.77 5.20 6.56
N ARG A 131 0.14 4.23 5.90
CA ARG A 131 -0.01 2.85 6.38
C ARG A 131 1.15 1.93 6.02
N ARG A 132 2.16 2.40 5.26
CA ARG A 132 3.33 1.58 4.94
C ARG A 132 4.17 1.35 6.18
N ARG A 133 4.50 0.09 6.46
CA ARG A 133 5.45 -0.26 7.52
C ARG A 133 6.85 0.22 7.18
N THR A 134 7.42 1.04 8.05
CA THR A 134 8.88 1.19 8.11
C THR A 134 9.43 -0.09 8.73
N ARG A 135 10.14 -0.92 7.94
CA ARG A 135 10.83 -2.09 8.48
C ARG A 135 11.95 -1.62 9.41
N THR A 136 11.72 -1.65 10.72
CA THR A 136 12.75 -1.35 11.71
C THR A 136 13.71 -2.54 11.77
N VAL A 137 14.85 -2.44 11.07
CA VAL A 137 16.01 -3.27 11.39
C VAL A 137 16.47 -2.87 12.80
N SER A 138 16.83 -3.86 13.61
CA SER A 138 17.17 -3.76 15.05
C SER A 138 18.15 -2.62 15.37
N GLY A 139 17.62 -1.41 15.58
CA GLY A 139 18.43 -0.18 15.66
C GLY A 139 19.25 -0.03 16.94
N ALA A 140 19.01 -0.86 17.96
CA ALA A 140 19.77 -0.82 19.21
C ALA A 140 21.12 -1.52 19.07
N LEU A 141 21.14 -2.73 18.48
CA LEU A 141 22.37 -3.44 18.13
C LEU A 141 23.19 -2.65 17.09
N ASP A 142 22.52 -2.09 16.07
CA ASP A 142 23.19 -1.25 15.06
C ASP A 142 23.87 -0.01 15.68
N ARG A 143 23.29 0.57 16.75
CA ARG A 143 23.87 1.72 17.46
C ARG A 143 25.06 1.33 18.34
N SER A 144 24.98 0.25 19.10
CA SER A 144 26.11 -0.21 19.92
C SER A 144 27.31 -0.60 19.05
N ASP A 145 27.06 -1.29 17.93
CA ASP A 145 28.09 -1.72 16.99
C ASP A 145 28.74 -0.52 16.30
N ALA A 146 27.94 0.48 15.93
CA ALA A 146 28.43 1.75 15.41
C ALA A 146 29.38 2.47 16.40
N LEU A 147 29.01 2.57 17.68
CA LEU A 147 29.86 3.20 18.69
C LEU A 147 31.14 2.40 18.94
N ALA A 148 31.08 1.06 18.93
CA ALA A 148 32.25 0.21 19.05
C ALA A 148 33.22 0.40 17.88
N GLU A 149 32.70 0.50 16.65
CA GLU A 149 33.52 0.73 15.46
C GLU A 149 34.16 2.12 15.45
N ILE A 150 33.45 3.17 15.91
CA ILE A 150 34.02 4.51 16.10
C ILE A 150 35.23 4.45 17.05
N ARG A 151 35.10 3.78 18.21
CA ARG A 151 36.21 3.61 19.17
C ARG A 151 37.40 2.88 18.55
N ARG A 152 37.14 1.81 17.81
CA ARG A 152 38.17 1.02 17.14
C ARG A 152 38.95 1.86 16.12
N VAL A 153 38.25 2.64 15.29
CA VAL A 153 38.91 3.48 14.29
C VAL A 153 39.63 4.66 14.94
N ALA A 154 39.07 5.23 16.02
CA ALA A 154 39.74 6.27 16.79
C ALA A 154 41.09 5.80 17.36
N ALA A 155 41.19 4.53 17.79
CA ALA A 155 42.45 3.95 18.27
C ALA A 155 43.52 3.81 17.18
N LEU A 156 43.15 3.85 15.89
CA LEU A 156 44.08 3.89 14.75
C LEU A 156 44.50 5.31 14.38
N CYS A 157 43.79 6.32 14.88
CA CYS A 157 44.05 7.70 14.57
C CYS A 157 45.19 8.22 15.46
N THR A 158 46.31 8.59 14.84
CA THR A 158 47.43 9.25 15.53
C THR A 158 47.15 10.71 15.83
N GLU A 159 46.11 11.29 15.22
CA GLU A 159 45.65 12.65 15.48
C GLU A 159 44.74 12.72 16.71
N SER A 160 44.74 13.89 17.37
CA SER A 160 43.93 14.12 18.57
C SER A 160 42.41 14.16 18.33
N ARG A 161 41.96 14.14 17.07
CA ARG A 161 40.54 14.26 16.68
C ARG A 161 40.21 13.37 15.48
N LEU A 162 39.21 12.52 15.63
CA LEU A 162 38.74 11.65 14.56
C LEU A 162 37.88 12.42 13.54
N SER A 163 38.26 12.34 12.26
CA SER A 163 37.48 12.91 11.15
C SER A 163 36.59 11.87 10.47
N GLY A 164 35.45 12.31 9.92
CA GLY A 164 34.54 11.45 9.15
C GLY A 164 35.21 10.74 7.97
N PRO A 165 36.01 11.44 7.12
CA PRO A 165 36.74 10.80 6.02
C PRO A 165 37.74 9.74 6.49
N PHE A 166 38.50 10.02 7.55
CA PHE A 166 39.42 9.04 8.13
C PHE A 166 38.65 7.80 8.63
N TYR A 167 37.50 8.02 9.29
CA TYR A 167 36.63 6.92 9.71
C TYR A 167 36.17 6.07 8.53
N ASP A 168 35.64 6.69 7.46
CA ASP A 168 35.12 5.96 6.31
C ASP A 168 36.20 5.17 5.56
N GLN A 169 37.44 5.65 5.57
CA GLN A 169 38.58 4.95 4.99
C GLN A 169 39.03 3.74 5.83
N HIS A 170 38.90 3.79 7.15
CA HIS A 170 39.48 2.79 8.06
C HIS A 170 38.45 1.85 8.72
N ARG A 171 37.15 2.07 8.52
CA ARG A 171 36.10 1.17 8.98
C ARG A 171 36.21 -0.20 8.29
N ARG A 172 35.96 -1.29 9.03
CA ARG A 172 36.02 -2.69 8.53
C ARG A 172 34.73 -3.14 7.83
N GLY A 173 33.90 -2.20 7.41
CA GLY A 173 32.51 -2.42 6.99
C GLY A 173 31.55 -1.59 7.84
N GLY A 174 30.29 -2.01 7.94
CA GLY A 174 29.32 -1.37 8.83
C GLY A 174 28.89 0.05 8.42
N VAL A 175 28.45 0.81 9.42
CA VAL A 175 27.77 2.10 9.26
C VAL A 175 28.76 3.19 8.80
N SER A 176 28.47 3.87 7.69
CA SER A 176 29.29 5.00 7.19
C SER A 176 29.15 6.25 8.06
N SER A 177 30.10 7.19 7.97
CA SER A 177 30.04 8.47 8.71
C SER A 177 28.73 9.23 8.45
N VAL A 178 28.23 9.22 7.22
CA VAL A 178 26.94 9.81 6.84
C VAL A 178 25.78 9.14 7.56
N ARG A 179 25.80 7.80 7.65
CA ARG A 179 24.76 7.05 8.34
C ARG A 179 24.85 7.24 9.86
N LEU A 180 26.05 7.42 10.41
CA LEU A 180 26.26 7.79 11.81
C LEU A 180 25.67 9.18 12.11
N ILE A 181 25.85 10.16 11.22
CA ILE A 181 25.21 11.48 11.35
C ILE A 181 23.68 11.34 11.37
N GLN A 182 23.09 10.50 10.51
CA GLN A 182 21.65 10.24 10.54
C GLN A 182 21.19 9.58 11.85
N MET A 183 22.03 8.74 12.46
CA MET A 183 21.69 7.99 13.68
C MET A 183 21.85 8.81 14.97
N PHE A 184 22.84 9.71 15.01
CA PHE A 184 23.30 10.43 16.20
C PHE A 184 23.22 11.96 16.06
N GLY A 185 22.67 12.47 14.95
CA GLY A 185 22.47 13.87 14.64
C GLY A 185 23.69 14.57 14.01
N THR A 186 24.86 14.47 14.65
CA THR A 186 26.11 15.06 14.13
C THR A 186 27.30 14.12 14.32
N TRP A 187 28.37 14.32 13.53
CA TRP A 187 29.62 13.58 13.70
C TRP A 187 30.24 13.78 15.09
N ALA A 188 30.22 15.02 15.58
CA ALA A 188 30.72 15.35 16.91
C ALA A 188 29.93 14.63 18.01
N SER A 189 28.59 14.59 17.91
CA SER A 189 27.71 13.84 18.82
C SER A 189 27.99 12.33 18.77
N ALA A 190 28.19 11.75 17.58
CA ALA A 190 28.53 10.34 17.43
C ALA A 190 29.88 10.01 18.11
N CYS A 191 30.89 10.86 17.93
CA CYS A 191 32.19 10.72 18.57
C CYS A 191 32.09 10.86 20.10
N GLU A 192 31.34 11.85 20.59
CA GLU A 192 31.11 12.09 22.01
C GLU A 192 30.44 10.90 22.70
N GLN A 193 29.39 10.35 22.08
CA GLN A 193 28.71 9.14 22.58
C GLN A 193 29.62 7.89 22.55
N ALA A 194 30.59 7.86 21.63
CA ALA A 194 31.62 6.83 21.61
C ALA A 194 32.75 7.07 22.63
N GLY A 195 32.77 8.21 23.32
CA GLY A 195 33.84 8.58 24.26
C GLY A 195 35.14 9.03 23.57
N VAL A 196 35.07 9.47 22.31
CA VAL A 196 36.23 9.90 21.52
C VAL A 196 36.09 11.36 21.09
N ARG A 197 37.21 12.03 20.83
CA ARG A 197 37.18 13.42 20.34
C ARG A 197 36.99 13.44 18.83
N GLY A 198 35.86 14.00 18.37
CA GLY A 198 35.60 14.24 16.96
C GLY A 198 36.13 15.59 16.48
N THR A 199 36.35 15.71 15.17
CA THR A 199 36.46 17.03 14.54
C THR A 199 35.10 17.74 14.61
N ARG A 200 35.11 19.03 14.98
CA ARG A 200 33.93 19.88 14.86
C ARG A 200 33.80 20.35 13.42
N ALA A 201 32.57 20.56 12.95
CA ALA A 201 32.35 21.19 11.67
C ALA A 201 32.99 22.59 11.66
N VAL A 202 33.83 22.86 10.66
CA VAL A 202 34.63 24.09 10.53
C VAL A 202 33.77 25.32 10.20
N ARG A 203 32.47 25.15 9.90
CA ARG A 203 31.60 26.24 9.44
C ARG A 203 30.30 26.28 10.23
N SER A 204 30.20 27.21 11.18
CA SER A 204 28.97 27.53 11.92
C SER A 204 27.97 28.36 11.11
N ASN A 205 28.41 29.02 10.03
CA ASN A 205 27.63 30.03 9.29
C ASN A 205 27.12 29.56 7.92
N TYR A 206 27.05 28.26 7.66
CA TYR A 206 26.38 27.78 6.43
C TYR A 206 24.87 27.83 6.66
N SER A 207 24.20 28.86 6.15
CA SER A 207 22.74 28.83 5.98
C SER A 207 22.43 27.65 5.07
N GLN A 208 21.85 26.60 5.65
CA GLN A 208 21.51 25.41 4.90
C GLN A 208 20.42 25.79 3.91
N LYS A 209 20.73 25.67 2.62
CA LYS A 209 19.85 26.07 1.51
C LYS A 209 18.47 25.39 1.55
N TRP A 210 18.37 24.22 2.19
CA TRP A 210 17.12 23.48 2.37
C TRP A 210 16.96 23.08 3.82
N ASP A 211 15.88 23.52 4.44
CA ASP A 211 15.43 22.96 5.70
C ASP A 211 14.64 21.65 5.46
N ARG A 212 14.08 21.07 6.53
CA ARG A 212 13.33 19.81 6.42
C ARG A 212 12.06 19.99 5.60
N GLU A 213 11.35 21.10 5.78
CA GLU A 213 10.08 21.35 5.11
C GLU A 213 10.31 21.59 3.61
N ASP A 214 11.34 22.37 3.25
CA ASP A 214 11.78 22.54 1.86
C ASP A 214 12.07 21.20 1.21
N CYS A 215 12.81 20.32 1.90
CA CYS A 215 13.07 18.98 1.40
C CYS A 215 11.78 18.19 1.16
N LEU A 216 10.79 18.28 2.05
CA LEU A 216 9.50 17.60 1.89
C LEU A 216 8.68 18.17 0.73
N ARG A 217 8.68 19.49 0.53
CA ARG A 217 8.01 20.12 -0.63
C ARG A 217 8.64 19.67 -1.96
N TRP A 218 9.96 19.54 -2.02
CA TRP A 218 10.64 18.97 -3.18
C TRP A 218 10.32 17.50 -3.41
N VAL A 219 10.17 16.71 -2.34
CA VAL A 219 9.70 15.32 -2.43
C VAL A 219 8.26 15.28 -2.96
N LEU A 220 7.36 16.12 -2.44
CA LEU A 220 5.97 16.19 -2.90
C LEU A 220 5.88 16.53 -4.40
N LYS A 221 6.60 17.57 -4.83
CA LYS A 221 6.71 17.94 -6.25
C LYS A 221 7.14 16.77 -7.13
N TYR A 222 8.10 15.97 -6.68
CA TYR A 222 8.50 14.76 -7.41
C TYR A 222 7.41 13.69 -7.42
N LEU A 223 6.70 13.48 -6.31
CA LEU A 223 5.62 12.49 -6.19
C LEU A 223 4.43 12.78 -7.13
N GLU A 224 4.23 14.04 -7.52
CA GLU A 224 3.25 14.44 -8.53
C GLU A 224 3.66 14.03 -9.95
N THR A 225 4.98 13.95 -10.24
CA THR A 225 5.49 13.65 -11.58
C THR A 225 5.51 12.16 -11.95
N THR A 226 5.30 11.25 -10.99
CA THR A 226 5.46 9.82 -11.24
C THR A 226 4.43 8.97 -10.49
N GLU A 227 4.03 7.85 -11.11
CA GLU A 227 3.17 6.85 -10.45
C GLU A 227 3.98 5.82 -9.64
N GLU A 228 5.28 5.71 -9.91
CA GLU A 228 6.15 4.69 -9.31
C GLU A 228 7.37 5.37 -8.65
N PRO A 229 7.15 6.05 -7.51
CA PRO A 229 8.19 6.80 -6.85
C PRO A 229 9.22 5.86 -6.20
N SER A 230 10.50 6.19 -6.38
CA SER A 230 11.58 5.50 -5.69
C SER A 230 12.70 6.47 -5.34
N PHE A 231 13.49 6.12 -4.32
CA PHE A 231 14.64 6.93 -3.93
C PHE A 231 15.62 7.17 -5.09
N THR A 232 15.93 6.12 -5.87
CA THR A 232 16.87 6.22 -7.00
C THR A 232 16.33 7.16 -8.07
N ARG A 233 15.05 7.03 -8.43
CA ARG A 233 14.40 7.91 -9.40
C ARG A 233 14.28 9.36 -8.90
N TYR A 234 14.06 9.58 -7.60
CA TYR A 234 14.12 10.92 -7.02
C TYR A 234 15.53 11.51 -7.15
N ASP A 235 16.56 10.73 -6.82
CA ASP A 235 17.95 11.20 -6.89
C ASP A 235 18.36 11.54 -8.34
N GLU A 236 17.87 10.78 -9.32
CA GLU A 236 17.99 11.10 -10.75
C GLU A 236 17.24 12.37 -11.13
N TRP A 237 15.96 12.48 -10.77
CA TRP A 237 15.12 13.64 -11.05
C TRP A 237 15.68 14.93 -10.42
N SER A 238 16.22 14.86 -9.20
CA SER A 238 16.79 16.01 -8.51
C SER A 238 18.01 16.61 -9.23
N ARG A 239 18.69 15.83 -10.10
CA ARG A 239 19.82 16.32 -10.90
C ARG A 239 19.38 17.11 -12.13
N THR A 240 18.16 16.86 -12.62
CA THR A 240 17.60 17.56 -13.77
C THR A 240 16.81 18.80 -13.37
N GLU A 241 16.45 18.91 -12.10
CA GLU A 241 15.57 19.95 -11.58
C GLU A 241 16.39 21.04 -10.85
N ASP A 242 16.31 22.28 -11.34
CA ASP A 242 17.09 23.38 -10.75
C ASP A 242 16.64 23.68 -9.32
N GLY A 243 17.60 23.79 -8.41
CA GLY A 243 17.36 24.05 -7.00
C GLY A 243 16.86 22.87 -6.16
N ALA A 244 16.67 21.67 -6.74
CA ALA A 244 16.25 20.50 -5.98
C ALA A 244 17.38 19.97 -5.05
N PRO A 245 17.05 19.54 -3.82
CA PRO A 245 18.02 18.87 -2.95
C PRO A 245 18.29 17.46 -3.47
N SER A 246 19.55 17.02 -3.37
CA SER A 246 19.90 15.64 -3.73
C SER A 246 19.20 14.62 -2.82
N GLY A 247 19.09 13.37 -3.28
CA GLY A 247 18.55 12.29 -2.45
C GLY A 247 19.32 12.10 -1.14
N GLY A 248 20.64 12.36 -1.17
CA GLY A 248 21.48 12.38 0.04
C GLY A 248 21.03 13.45 1.06
N THR A 249 20.72 14.66 0.59
CA THR A 249 20.21 15.75 1.44
C THR A 249 18.84 15.41 2.01
N VAL A 250 17.91 14.88 1.21
CA VAL A 250 16.59 14.44 1.70
C VAL A 250 16.73 13.36 2.77
N ARG A 251 17.59 12.36 2.57
CA ARG A 251 17.81 11.31 3.59
C ARG A 251 18.37 11.85 4.89
N LEU A 252 19.25 12.83 4.81
CA LEU A 252 19.83 13.46 5.99
C LEU A 252 18.78 14.23 6.80
N ARG A 253 17.84 14.90 6.13
CA ARG A 253 16.84 15.79 6.76
C ARG A 253 15.55 15.10 7.16
N CYS A 254 15.06 14.23 6.30
CA CYS A 254 13.73 13.62 6.39
C CYS A 254 13.79 12.14 6.81
N GLY A 255 14.99 11.58 6.96
CA GLY A 255 15.18 10.19 7.37
C GLY A 255 15.07 9.20 6.21
N ARG A 256 14.39 8.07 6.43
CA ARG A 256 14.24 7.04 5.39
C ARG A 256 13.30 7.56 4.30
N TRP A 257 13.49 7.09 3.06
CA TRP A 257 12.62 7.49 1.94
C TRP A 257 11.13 7.28 2.22
N ILE A 258 10.76 6.16 2.85
CA ILE A 258 9.38 5.87 3.19
C ILE A 258 8.78 6.86 4.20
N GLU A 259 9.61 7.37 5.13
CA GLU A 259 9.23 8.40 6.10
C GLU A 259 9.10 9.74 5.38
N ALA A 260 10.06 10.09 4.52
CA ALA A 260 10.00 11.31 3.72
C ALA A 260 8.75 11.38 2.83
N VAL A 261 8.36 10.28 2.16
CA VAL A 261 7.15 10.22 1.33
C VAL A 261 5.88 10.37 2.17
N ARG A 262 5.80 9.67 3.29
CA ARG A 262 4.67 9.79 4.22
C ARG A 262 4.53 11.22 4.73
N ASP A 263 5.62 11.79 5.21
CA ASP A 263 5.64 13.11 5.83
C ASP A 263 5.40 14.21 4.77
N ALA A 264 5.80 13.99 3.50
CA ALA A 264 5.47 14.89 2.39
C ALA A 264 3.96 14.92 2.08
N TYR A 265 3.29 13.77 2.05
CA TYR A 265 1.84 13.72 1.89
C TYR A 265 1.08 14.30 3.09
N ALA A 266 1.62 14.16 4.31
CA ALA A 266 1.05 14.79 5.48
C ALA A 266 1.13 16.33 5.39
N LEU A 267 2.24 16.87 4.87
CA LEU A 267 2.43 18.31 4.66
C LEU A 267 1.40 18.89 3.66
N GLU A 268 1.07 18.15 2.59
CA GLU A 268 0.03 18.54 1.62
C GLU A 268 -1.34 18.68 2.30
N SER A 269 -1.70 17.72 3.17
CA SER A 269 -2.98 17.71 3.87
C SER A 269 -3.14 18.83 4.91
N GLU A 270 -2.02 19.35 5.44
CA GLU A 270 -2.01 20.47 6.40
C GLU A 270 -2.09 21.85 5.72
N GLY A 271 -1.77 21.93 4.42
CA GLY A 271 -1.80 23.18 3.65
C GLY A 271 -3.14 23.51 2.97
N GLU A 272 -4.11 22.59 2.98
CA GLU A 272 -5.45 22.75 2.39
C GLU A 272 -6.54 23.20 3.38
N VAL A 273 -6.17 23.56 4.62
CA VAL A 273 -7.08 24.08 5.68
C VAL A 273 -6.95 25.60 5.80
#